data_AF-A0A3D2Z0W9-F1
#
_entry.id   AF-A0A3D2Z0W9-F1
#
_cell.length_a   1.000
_cell.length_b   1.000
_cell.length_c   1.000
_cell.angle_alpha   90.00
_cell.angle_beta   90.00
_cell.angle_gamma   90.00
#
_symmetry.space_group_name_H-M   'P 1'
#
loop_
_entity.id
_entity.type
_entity.pdbx_description
1 polymer ?
#
loop_
_entity_poly.entity_id
_entity_poly.type
_entity_poly.pdbx_seq_one_letter_code
_entity_poly.pdbx_strand_id
1 'polypeptide(L)'
;MARTRLGFDHWDHQLDIVVAPDRSWRYKDEDELELCVETGRMTAATALAVREEGCRVIEQIEANAPPFCDGWESWHPDPTWALPVLPGDWADLTMYSV
;
A
#
# COMPACT_ATOMS: atom_id res chain seq x y z
N MET A 1 0.74 8.78 -6.42
CA MET A 1 -0.54 8.22 -6.92
C MET A 1 -1.05 9.05 -8.09
N ALA A 2 -1.56 8.42 -9.15
CA ALA A 2 -2.31 9.07 -10.22
C ALA A 2 -3.67 8.39 -10.40
N ARG A 3 -4.72 9.15 -10.72
CA ARG A 3 -6.01 8.60 -11.16
C ARG A 3 -6.03 8.61 -12.68
N THR A 4 -6.31 7.48 -13.30
CA THR A 4 -6.41 7.33 -14.76
C THR A 4 -7.83 6.97 -15.17
N ARG A 5 -8.07 6.87 -16.48
CA ARG A 5 -9.34 6.37 -17.01
C ARG A 5 -9.60 4.89 -16.68
N LEU A 6 -8.56 4.12 -16.36
CA LEU A 6 -8.67 2.71 -15.97
C LEU A 6 -8.76 2.49 -14.45
N GLY A 7 -8.24 3.41 -13.64
CA GLY A 7 -8.27 3.26 -12.19
C GLY A 7 -7.28 4.16 -11.45
N PHE A 8 -6.47 3.54 -10.59
CA PHE A 8 -5.47 4.20 -9.76
C PHE A 8 -4.10 3.57 -9.99
N ASP A 9 -3.12 4.42 -10.24
CA ASP A 9 -1.73 4.01 -10.37
C ASP A 9 -0.94 4.47 -9.15
N HIS A 10 -0.26 3.50 -8.53
CA HIS A 10 0.60 3.69 -7.39
C HIS A 10 1.90 2.90 -7.60
N TRP A 11 2.92 3.26 -6.81
CA TRP A 11 4.20 2.58 -6.74
C TRP A 11 4.33 1.92 -5.36
N ASP A 12 4.91 0.74 -5.28
CA ASP A 12 5.16 0.07 -4.00
C ASP A 12 6.44 0.59 -3.30
N HIS A 13 6.32 1.02 -2.04
CA HIS A 13 7.43 1.58 -1.25
C HIS A 13 8.23 0.53 -0.46
N GLN A 14 8.01 -0.76 -0.73
CA GLN A 14 8.72 -1.92 -0.19
C GLN A 14 8.53 -2.22 1.30
N LEU A 15 8.43 -1.21 2.17
CA LEU A 15 8.23 -1.44 3.59
C LEU A 15 6.76 -1.70 3.94
N ASP A 16 6.50 -2.85 4.55
CA ASP A 16 5.18 -3.30 4.97
C ASP A 16 5.04 -3.31 6.51
N ILE A 17 3.81 -3.17 7.00
CA ILE A 17 3.43 -3.47 8.39
C ILE A 17 2.37 -4.56 8.38
N VAL A 18 2.64 -5.65 9.09
CA VAL A 18 1.68 -6.73 9.31
C VAL A 18 1.03 -6.53 10.67
N VAL A 19 -0.30 -6.41 10.69
CA VAL A 19 -1.10 -6.23 11.91
C VAL A 19 -1.94 -7.48 12.13
N ALA A 20 -1.83 -8.07 13.32
CA ALA A 20 -2.65 -9.22 13.75
C ALA A 20 -4.02 -8.76 14.30
N PRO A 21 -5.01 -9.66 14.44
CA PRO A 21 -6.32 -9.30 14.98
C PRO A 21 -6.30 -8.74 16.42
N ASP A 22 -5.29 -9.10 17.23
CA ASP A 22 -5.08 -8.53 18.57
C ASP A 22 -4.37 -7.16 18.54
N ARG A 23 -4.08 -6.65 17.34
CA ARG A 23 -3.37 -5.40 17.02
C ARG A 23 -1.89 -5.41 17.38
N SER A 24 -1.33 -6.56 17.73
CA SER A 24 0.13 -6.71 17.66
C SER A 24 0.58 -6.51 16.21
N TRP A 25 1.72 -5.85 16.04
CA TRP A 25 2.23 -5.50 14.72
C TRP A 25 3.72 -5.82 14.60
N ARG A 26 4.16 -5.98 13.36
CA ARG A 26 5.59 -6.08 13.02
C ARG A 26 5.85 -5.45 11.66
N TYR A 27 7.07 -4.95 11.47
CA TYR A 27 7.54 -4.67 10.12
C TYR A 27 7.72 -5.97 9.31
N LYS A 28 7.65 -5.79 8.00
CA LYS A 28 7.97 -6.79 6.97
C LYS A 28 8.77 -6.07 5.88
N ASP A 29 9.77 -6.77 5.34
CA ASP A 29 10.60 -6.33 4.20
C ASP A 29 11.49 -5.09 4.48
N GLU A 30 11.98 -4.97 5.72
CA GLU A 30 12.95 -3.93 6.08
C GLU A 30 14.26 -4.05 5.28
N ASP A 31 14.68 -5.29 5.01
CA ASP A 31 15.85 -5.64 4.20
C ASP A 31 15.65 -5.32 2.72
N GLU A 32 14.44 -5.47 2.20
CA GLU A 32 14.14 -5.11 0.81
C GLU A 32 14.09 -3.59 0.62
N LEU A 33 13.63 -2.81 1.62
CA LEU A 33 13.76 -1.35 1.60
C LEU A 33 15.23 -0.94 1.58
N GLU A 34 16.08 -1.58 2.37
CA GLU A 34 17.53 -1.37 2.36
C GLU A 34 18.14 -1.69 1.00
N LEU A 35 17.78 -2.83 0.41
CA LEU A 35 18.21 -3.22 -0.94
C LEU A 35 17.77 -2.21 -2.00
N CYS A 36 16.57 -1.63 -1.88
CA CYS A 36 16.10 -0.59 -2.79
C CYS A 36 16.99 0.66 -2.74
N VAL A 37 17.51 1.01 -1.57
CA VAL A 37 18.46 2.13 -1.41
C VAL A 37 19.83 1.75 -1.97
N GLU A 38 20.35 0.56 -1.63
CA GLU A 38 21.65 0.07 -2.09
C GLU A 38 21.74 -0.03 -3.63
N THR A 39 20.66 -0.47 -4.26
CA THR A 39 20.58 -0.61 -5.73
C THR A 39 20.20 0.67 -6.45
N GLY A 40 19.92 1.76 -5.72
CA GLY A 40 19.52 3.04 -6.28
C GLY A 40 18.10 3.09 -6.83
N ARG A 41 17.27 2.06 -6.58
CA ARG A 41 15.83 2.07 -6.88
C ARG A 41 15.09 3.13 -6.07
N MET A 42 15.56 3.41 -4.85
CA MET A 42 15.00 4.42 -3.96
C MET A 42 16.12 5.30 -3.41
N THR A 43 15.85 6.60 -3.21
CA THR A 43 16.81 7.48 -2.53
C THR A 43 16.75 7.28 -1.02
N ALA A 44 17.84 7.56 -0.31
CA ALA A 44 17.84 7.53 1.16
C ALA A 44 16.78 8.46 1.77
N ALA A 45 16.52 9.62 1.15
CA ALA A 45 15.48 10.55 1.59
C ALA A 45 14.07 9.96 1.42
N THR A 46 13.82 9.25 0.32
CA THR A 46 12.55 8.55 0.10
C THR A 46 12.38 7.42 1.13
N ALA A 47 13.42 6.62 1.38
CA ALA A 47 13.36 5.56 2.39
C ALA A 47 13.11 6.10 3.81
N LEU A 48 13.68 7.27 4.15
CA LEU A 48 13.38 7.95 5.41
C LEU A 48 11.90 8.33 5.50
N ALA A 49 11.35 8.97 4.46
CA ALA A 49 9.93 9.35 4.42
C ALA A 49 9.00 8.13 4.53
N VAL A 50 9.37 6.99 3.93
CA VAL A 50 8.63 5.72 4.07
C VAL A 50 8.62 5.24 5.53
N ARG A 51 9.76 5.30 6.22
CA ARG A 51 9.83 4.94 7.65
C ARG A 51 9.02 5.91 8.53
N GLU A 52 9.03 7.21 8.22
CA GLU A 52 8.24 8.21 8.93
C GLU A 52 6.72 7.96 8.77
N GLU A 53 6.27 7.60 7.57
CA GLU A 53 4.87 7.18 7.38
C GLU A 53 4.56 5.87 8.12
N GLY A 54 5.50 4.92 8.15
CA GLY A 54 5.41 3.73 8.99
C GLY A 54 5.15 4.06 10.46
N CYS A 55 5.91 5.00 11.04
CA CYS A 55 5.67 5.49 12.40
C CYS A 55 4.27 6.07 12.60
N ARG A 56 3.79 6.89 11.65
CA ARG A 56 2.43 7.46 11.70
C ARG A 56 1.33 6.39 11.65
N VAL A 57 1.55 5.31 10.88
CA VAL A 57 0.60 4.18 10.81
C VAL A 57 0.65 3.36 12.10
N ILE A 58 1.83 3.15 12.68
CA ILE A 58 1.99 2.49 13.99
C ILE A 58 1.21 3.25 15.08
N GLU A 59 1.33 4.57 15.14
CA GLU A 59 0.54 5.39 16.08
C GLU A 59 -0.97 5.17 15.91
N GLN A 60 -1.46 5.02 14.67
CA GLN A 60 -2.87 4.72 14.38
C GLN A 60 -3.27 3.31 14.83
N ILE A 61 -2.42 2.31 14.60
CA ILE A 61 -2.63 0.91 15.05
C ILE A 61 -2.75 0.88 16.57
N GLU A 62 -1.78 1.48 17.27
CA GLU A 62 -1.72 1.50 18.73
C GLU A 62 -2.89 2.26 19.36
N ALA A 63 -3.34 3.34 18.72
CA ALA A 63 -4.50 4.12 19.14
C ALA A 63 -5.86 3.47 18.81
N ASN A 64 -5.88 2.35 18.08
CA ASN A 64 -7.10 1.80 17.48
C ASN A 64 -7.85 2.78 16.59
N ALA A 65 -7.14 3.64 15.86
CA ALA A 65 -7.76 4.61 14.99
C ALA A 65 -8.28 3.93 13.70
N PRO A 66 -9.18 4.59 12.93
CA PRO A 66 -9.53 4.14 11.60
C PRO A 66 -8.27 3.89 10.74
N PRO A 67 -8.25 2.83 9.91
CA PRO A 67 -9.36 1.91 9.63
C PRO A 67 -9.45 0.72 10.60
N PHE A 68 -8.55 0.60 11.58
CA PHE A 68 -8.42 -0.59 12.43
C PHE A 68 -9.61 -0.79 13.40
N CYS A 69 -10.41 0.25 13.64
CA CYS A 69 -11.64 0.18 14.43
C CYS A 69 -12.94 0.14 13.62
N ASP A 70 -12.87 0.09 12.29
CA ASP A 70 -14.04 0.33 11.44
C ASP A 70 -14.83 -0.94 11.10
N GLY A 71 -14.35 -2.12 11.51
CA GLY A 71 -15.05 -3.40 11.31
C GLY A 71 -14.91 -4.00 9.91
N TRP A 72 -13.91 -3.56 9.12
CA TRP A 72 -13.64 -4.07 7.77
C TRP A 72 -13.36 -5.57 7.74
N GLU A 73 -12.86 -6.14 8.82
CA GLU A 73 -12.65 -7.59 8.98
C GLU A 73 -13.95 -8.41 8.92
N SER A 74 -15.10 -7.77 9.12
CA SER A 74 -16.42 -8.39 8.99
C SER A 74 -17.11 -8.12 7.64
N TRP A 75 -16.48 -7.34 6.76
CA TRP A 75 -17.02 -7.04 5.44
C TRP A 75 -17.02 -8.29 4.54
N HIS A 76 -18.05 -8.42 3.70
CA HIS A 76 -18.16 -9.48 2.71
C HIS A 76 -18.55 -8.87 1.35
N PRO A 77 -17.97 -9.33 0.23
CA PRO A 77 -18.39 -8.89 -1.10
C PRO A 77 -19.82 -9.33 -1.40
N ASP A 78 -20.54 -8.54 -2.20
CA ASP A 78 -21.84 -8.97 -2.72
C ASP A 78 -21.66 -10.20 -3.62
N PRO A 79 -22.35 -11.32 -3.35
CA PRO A 79 -22.18 -12.56 -4.10
C PRO A 79 -22.67 -12.46 -5.55
N THR A 80 -23.39 -11.39 -5.92
CA THR A 80 -23.85 -11.13 -7.29
C THR A 80 -22.84 -10.38 -8.14
N TRP A 81 -21.74 -9.88 -7.56
CA TRP A 81 -20.70 -9.20 -8.32
C TRP A 81 -20.04 -10.16 -9.32
N ALA A 82 -20.10 -9.77 -10.59
CA ALA A 82 -19.42 -10.49 -11.65
C ALA A 82 -17.90 -10.36 -11.49
N LEU A 83 -17.17 -11.39 -11.94
CA LEU A 83 -15.72 -11.32 -12.02
C LEU A 83 -15.29 -10.21 -12.99
N PRO A 84 -14.38 -9.30 -12.58
CA PRO A 84 -13.89 -8.26 -13.49
C PRO A 84 -13.06 -8.88 -14.62
N VAL A 85 -13.19 -8.31 -15.81
CA VAL A 85 -12.38 -8.68 -16.98
C VAL A 85 -11.19 -7.73 -17.06
N LEU A 86 -10.00 -8.27 -17.31
CA LEU A 86 -8.80 -7.46 -17.56
C LEU A 86 -9.00 -6.65 -18.85
N PRO A 87 -8.98 -5.30 -18.81
CA PRO A 87 -9.11 -4.48 -20.00
C PRO A 87 -8.01 -4.80 -21.02
N GLY A 88 -8.32 -4.86 -22.32
CA GLY A 88 -7.33 -5.18 -23.36
C GLY A 88 -6.22 -4.13 -23.48
N ASP A 89 -6.46 -2.94 -22.97
CA ASP A 89 -5.56 -1.79 -22.90
C ASP A 89 -4.97 -1.58 -21.49
N TRP A 90 -4.93 -2.62 -20.64
CA TRP A 90 -4.39 -2.53 -19.27
C TRP A 90 -2.96 -1.97 -19.19
N ALA A 91 -2.15 -2.15 -20.25
CA ALA A 91 -0.75 -1.70 -20.33
C ALA A 91 -0.57 -0.39 -21.11
N ASP A 92 -1.66 0.28 -21.49
CA ASP A 92 -1.58 1.54 -22.24
C ASP A 92 -1.07 2.68 -21.34
N LEU A 93 0.15 3.14 -21.63
CA LEU A 93 0.81 4.22 -20.91
C LEU A 93 0.46 5.62 -21.47
N THR A 94 -0.35 5.72 -22.54
CA THR A 94 -0.75 7.02 -23.10
C THR A 94 -1.74 7.79 -22.21
N MET A 95 -2.25 7.16 -21.15
CA MET A 95 -3.15 7.76 -20.17
C MET A 95 -2.45 8.73 -19.22
N TYR A 96 -1.13 8.60 -19.08
CA TYR A 96 -0.32 9.53 -18.32
C TYR A 96 -0.09 10.77 -19.19
N SER A 97 -0.61 11.92 -18.77
CA SER A 97 -0.21 13.19 -19.37
C SER A 97 1.27 13.42 -19.08
N VAL A 98 2.07 13.60 -20.15
CA VAL A 98 3.48 13.99 -20.08
C VAL A 98 3.60 15.46 -19.68
#